data_AF-A0A7X8E250-F1
#
_entry.id   AF-A0A7X8E250-F1
#
_cell.length_a   1.000
_cell.length_b   1.000
_cell.length_c   1.000
_cell.angle_alpha   90.00
_cell.angle_beta   90.00
_cell.angle_gamma   90.00
#
_symmetry.space_group_name_H-M   'P 1'
#
loop_
_entity.id
_entity.type
_entity.pdbx_description
1 polymer ?
#
loop_
_entity_poly.entity_id
_entity_poly.type
_entity_poly.pdbx_seq_one_letter_code
_entity_poly.pdbx_strand_id
1 'polypeptide(L)'
;SLKRILDLADDLLTGDLQAVEEVFLGLYKTGLAMGYAGISRPASGLEHYFSHVWELMNLQRGKPSALHGIQVALGTLYTVEIWQKLKKYRPDPKKARSFVKNFDQIKWENMVTRVYGHRAADEIINTATKEGRNSPAQHANRLNIIVNRWDDILQIVEEELPVYEDLLSIMKKFSLPLTPHEIGMNDQDAYDALLASREVRNKYVTSSLMWDLGILYEIEFPHVPF
;
A
#
# COMPACT_ATOMS: atom_id res chain seq x y z
N SER A 1 -0.63 22.34 -7.10
CA SER A 1 -0.48 21.49 -5.88
C SER A 1 -1.60 20.47 -5.91
N LEU A 2 -1.57 19.40 -5.10
CA LEU A 2 -2.68 18.43 -5.06
C LEU A 2 -4.03 19.13 -4.88
N LYS A 3 -4.09 20.12 -3.98
CA LYS A 3 -5.28 20.97 -3.78
C LYS A 3 -5.80 21.58 -5.09
N ARG A 4 -4.95 22.20 -5.91
CA ARG A 4 -5.38 22.78 -7.20
C ARG A 4 -5.95 21.75 -8.17
N ILE A 5 -5.40 20.54 -8.18
CA ILE A 5 -5.90 19.45 -9.03
C ILE A 5 -7.29 19.04 -8.57
N LEU A 6 -7.50 18.94 -7.26
CA LEU A 6 -8.80 18.63 -6.68
C LEU A 6 -9.84 19.75 -6.91
N ASP A 7 -9.42 21.02 -6.79
CA ASP A 7 -10.27 22.18 -7.03
C ASP A 7 -10.78 22.25 -8.48
N LEU A 8 -10.02 21.72 -9.45
CA LEU A 8 -10.35 21.69 -10.89
C LEU A 8 -10.78 20.30 -11.38
N ALA A 9 -11.00 19.34 -10.48
CA ALA A 9 -11.20 17.95 -10.89
C ALA A 9 -12.43 17.79 -11.80
N ASP A 10 -13.50 18.56 -11.55
CA ASP A 10 -14.76 18.46 -12.29
C ASP A 10 -14.59 18.81 -13.77
N ASP A 11 -13.70 19.75 -14.05
CA ASP A 11 -13.41 20.25 -15.38
C ASP A 11 -12.57 19.24 -16.20
N LEU A 12 -12.03 18.18 -15.57
CA LEU A 12 -11.37 17.08 -16.29
C LEU A 12 -12.35 16.30 -17.16
N LEU A 13 -13.62 16.18 -16.76
CA LEU A 13 -14.63 15.42 -17.52
C LEU A 13 -15.04 16.13 -18.82
N THR A 14 -14.88 17.45 -18.87
CA THR A 14 -15.14 18.27 -20.07
C THR A 14 -13.88 18.47 -20.91
N GLY A 15 -12.73 17.96 -20.47
CA GLY A 15 -11.45 18.12 -21.16
C GLY A 15 -10.89 19.54 -21.08
N ASP A 16 -11.22 20.28 -20.02
CA ASP A 16 -10.72 21.64 -19.83
C ASP A 16 -9.18 21.69 -19.82
N LEU A 17 -8.62 22.64 -20.57
CA LEU A 17 -7.17 22.73 -20.75
C LEU A 17 -6.44 23.09 -19.45
N GLN A 18 -7.03 23.93 -18.61
CA GLN A 18 -6.42 24.34 -17.35
C GLN A 18 -6.42 23.17 -16.34
N ALA A 19 -7.51 22.41 -16.28
CA ALA A 19 -7.59 21.21 -15.46
C ALA A 19 -6.56 20.16 -15.89
N VAL A 20 -6.43 19.90 -17.19
CA VAL A 20 -5.42 18.98 -17.75
C VAL A 20 -4.00 19.48 -17.45
N GLU A 21 -3.75 20.78 -17.58
CA GLU A 21 -2.44 21.38 -17.26
C GLU A 21 -2.08 21.18 -15.78
N GLU A 22 -3.00 21.42 -14.85
CA GLU A 22 -2.71 21.24 -13.42
C GLU A 22 -2.46 19.77 -13.05
N VAL A 23 -3.15 18.82 -13.68
CA VAL A 23 -2.84 17.38 -13.56
C VAL A 23 -1.42 17.10 -14.06
N PHE A 24 -1.07 17.59 -15.26
CA PHE A 24 0.28 17.43 -15.82
C PHE A 24 1.36 18.03 -14.90
N LEU A 25 1.15 19.25 -14.40
CA LEU A 25 2.07 19.91 -13.47
C LEU A 25 2.19 19.13 -12.15
N GLY A 26 1.11 18.49 -11.69
CA GLY A 26 1.12 17.56 -10.57
C GLY A 26 2.06 16.38 -10.82
N LEU A 27 1.85 15.65 -11.90
CA LEU A 27 2.67 14.51 -12.29
C LEU A 27 4.15 14.90 -12.48
N TYR A 28 4.39 16.05 -13.12
CA TYR A 28 5.73 16.60 -13.31
C TYR A 28 6.43 16.90 -11.97
N LYS A 29 5.74 17.56 -11.04
CA LYS A 29 6.26 17.84 -9.69
C LYS A 29 6.54 16.57 -8.89
N THR A 30 5.68 15.56 -9.02
CA THR A 30 5.90 14.24 -8.42
C THR A 30 7.17 13.59 -8.97
N GLY A 31 7.40 13.68 -10.29
CA GLY A 31 8.64 13.24 -10.93
C GLY A 31 9.88 13.96 -10.39
N LEU A 32 9.81 15.29 -10.26
CA LEU A 32 10.89 16.09 -9.66
C LEU A 32 11.15 15.71 -8.20
N ALA A 33 10.11 15.50 -7.40
CA ALA A 33 10.23 15.12 -6.00
C ALA A 33 10.93 13.76 -5.84
N MET A 34 10.55 12.76 -6.66
CA MET A 34 11.26 11.47 -6.70
C MET A 34 12.71 11.62 -7.14
N GLY A 35 12.97 12.46 -8.15
CA GLY A 35 14.33 12.75 -8.62
C GLY A 35 15.21 13.37 -7.54
N TYR A 36 14.66 14.33 -6.78
CA TYR A 36 15.36 14.97 -5.66
C TYR A 36 15.61 14.01 -4.50
N ALA A 37 14.63 13.17 -4.17
CA ALA A 37 14.76 12.19 -3.09
C ALA A 37 15.68 11.00 -3.43
N GLY A 38 15.96 10.77 -4.72
CA GLY A 38 16.68 9.59 -5.21
C GLY A 38 15.91 8.27 -5.01
N ILE A 39 14.65 8.33 -4.59
CA ILE A 39 13.78 7.19 -4.27
C ILE A 39 12.32 7.54 -4.58
N SER A 40 11.48 6.54 -4.84
CA SER A 40 10.06 6.77 -5.15
C SER A 40 9.16 7.11 -3.97
N ARG A 41 9.70 7.28 -2.75
CA ARG A 41 8.90 7.52 -1.53
C ARG A 41 7.94 8.72 -1.61
N PRO A 42 8.29 9.85 -2.24
CA PRO A 42 7.35 10.97 -2.37
C PRO A 42 6.08 10.66 -3.16
N ALA A 43 6.08 9.58 -3.95
CA ALA A 43 5.00 9.27 -4.88
C ALA A 43 4.41 7.87 -4.67
N SER A 44 5.01 7.04 -3.81
CA SER A 44 4.68 5.61 -3.72
C SER A 44 4.81 5.14 -2.27
N GLY A 45 3.70 4.68 -1.72
CA GLY A 45 3.50 4.00 -0.44
C GLY A 45 2.81 2.66 -0.62
N LEU A 46 1.98 2.23 0.34
CA LEU A 46 1.27 0.94 0.27
C LEU A 46 0.29 0.89 -0.92
N GLU A 47 -0.33 2.01 -1.27
CA GLU A 47 -1.30 2.12 -2.36
C GLU A 47 -0.73 1.71 -3.72
N HIS A 48 0.54 2.04 -3.98
CA HIS A 48 1.25 1.58 -5.19
C HIS A 48 1.58 0.09 -5.14
N TYR A 49 1.81 -0.46 -3.96
CA TYR A 49 2.15 -1.88 -3.83
C TYR A 49 0.93 -2.79 -3.96
N PHE A 50 -0.29 -2.30 -3.66
CA PHE A 50 -1.50 -2.97 -4.12
C PHE A 50 -1.48 -3.14 -5.64
N SER A 51 -1.26 -2.04 -6.39
CA SER A 51 -1.19 -2.06 -7.85
C SER A 51 -0.10 -3.01 -8.36
N HIS A 52 1.12 -2.94 -7.83
CA HIS A 52 2.21 -3.82 -8.27
C HIS A 52 1.95 -5.30 -8.02
N VAL A 53 1.33 -5.65 -6.89
CA VAL A 53 0.98 -7.06 -6.64
C VAL A 53 -0.10 -7.52 -7.61
N TRP A 54 -1.14 -6.72 -7.86
CA TRP A 54 -2.18 -7.07 -8.85
C TRP A 54 -1.64 -7.17 -10.27
N GLU A 55 -0.70 -6.31 -10.66
CA GLU A 55 0.01 -6.39 -11.95
C GLU A 55 0.76 -7.72 -12.10
N LEU A 56 1.50 -8.13 -11.05
CA LEU A 56 2.23 -9.39 -11.04
C LEU A 56 1.30 -10.60 -11.05
N MET A 57 0.20 -10.56 -10.29
CA MET A 57 -0.83 -11.61 -10.31
C MET A 57 -1.45 -11.76 -11.70
N ASN A 58 -1.82 -10.65 -12.34
CA ASN A 58 -2.39 -10.67 -13.70
C ASN A 58 -1.40 -11.18 -14.73
N LEU A 59 -0.13 -10.74 -14.65
CA LEU A 59 0.95 -11.24 -15.50
C LEU A 59 1.10 -12.76 -15.38
N GLN A 60 1.12 -13.28 -14.15
CA GLN A 60 1.17 -14.72 -13.89
C GLN A 60 -0.05 -15.47 -14.46
N ARG A 61 -1.24 -14.87 -14.36
CA ARG A 61 -2.51 -15.44 -14.82
C ARG A 61 -2.75 -15.27 -16.32
N GLY A 62 -1.85 -14.59 -17.05
CA GLY A 62 -2.04 -14.25 -18.46
C GLY A 62 -3.26 -13.35 -18.71
N LYS A 63 -3.62 -12.52 -17.72
CA LYS A 63 -4.76 -11.59 -17.78
C LYS A 63 -4.28 -10.16 -18.02
N PRO A 64 -5.07 -9.32 -18.71
CA PRO A 64 -4.79 -7.90 -18.79
C PRO A 64 -4.89 -7.24 -17.41
N SER A 65 -4.06 -6.22 -17.16
CA SER A 65 -4.18 -5.39 -15.96
C SER A 65 -5.04 -4.16 -16.23
N ALA A 66 -5.78 -3.72 -15.21
CA ALA A 66 -6.40 -2.40 -15.22
C ALA A 66 -5.32 -1.31 -15.28
N LEU A 67 -5.70 -0.09 -15.66
CA LEU A 67 -4.78 1.04 -15.70
C LEU A 67 -4.17 1.28 -14.32
N HIS A 68 -2.85 1.52 -14.28
CA HIS A 68 -2.09 1.66 -13.03
C HIS A 68 -2.72 2.71 -12.09
N GLY A 69 -3.05 3.90 -12.60
CA GLY A 69 -3.66 4.96 -11.79
C GLY A 69 -5.01 4.57 -11.15
N ILE A 70 -5.79 3.73 -11.82
CA ILE A 70 -7.06 3.20 -11.29
C ILE A 70 -6.81 2.21 -10.15
N GLN A 71 -5.83 1.32 -10.31
CA GLN A 71 -5.42 0.40 -9.26
C GLN A 71 -4.86 1.15 -8.04
N VAL A 72 -4.01 2.15 -8.27
CA VAL A 72 -3.46 3.01 -7.22
C VAL A 72 -4.56 3.76 -6.49
N ALA A 73 -5.60 4.25 -7.17
CA ALA A 73 -6.74 4.90 -6.53
C ALA A 73 -7.46 3.96 -5.54
N LEU A 74 -7.76 2.73 -5.96
CA LEU A 74 -8.37 1.73 -5.06
C LEU A 74 -7.42 1.35 -3.90
N GLY A 75 -6.13 1.17 -4.18
CA GLY A 75 -5.11 0.94 -3.16
C GLY A 75 -4.98 2.10 -2.17
N THR A 76 -5.26 3.33 -2.59
CA THR A 76 -5.26 4.53 -1.74
C THR A 76 -6.42 4.48 -0.76
N LEU A 77 -7.62 4.13 -1.23
CA LEU A 77 -8.81 3.96 -0.40
C LEU A 77 -8.57 2.92 0.71
N TYR A 78 -8.04 1.74 0.35
CA TYR A 78 -7.67 0.70 1.32
C TYR A 78 -6.60 1.15 2.30
N THR A 79 -5.57 1.85 1.81
CA THR A 79 -4.47 2.31 2.66
C THR A 79 -4.96 3.31 3.72
N VAL A 80 -5.84 4.24 3.34
CA VAL A 80 -6.41 5.22 4.28
C VAL A 80 -7.33 4.53 5.29
N GLU A 81 -8.14 3.55 4.87
CA GLU A 81 -8.97 2.77 5.79
C GLU A 81 -8.14 1.95 6.79
N ILE A 82 -7.06 1.31 6.33
CA ILE A 82 -6.08 0.64 7.20
C ILE A 82 -5.54 1.63 8.23
N TRP A 83 -5.18 2.84 7.80
CA TRP A 83 -4.71 3.87 8.73
C TRP A 83 -5.78 4.34 9.71
N GLN A 84 -7.06 4.43 9.33
CA GLN A 84 -8.14 4.69 10.29
C GLN A 84 -8.20 3.65 11.42
N LYS A 85 -7.93 2.37 11.09
CA LYS A 85 -7.81 1.29 12.09
C LYS A 85 -6.53 1.45 12.92
N LEU A 86 -5.39 1.72 12.27
CA LEU A 86 -4.09 1.90 12.95
C LEU A 86 -4.04 3.11 13.90
N LYS A 87 -4.74 4.21 13.58
CA LYS A 87 -4.83 5.39 14.46
C LYS A 87 -5.43 5.06 15.84
N LYS A 88 -6.29 4.04 15.89
CA LYS A 88 -6.93 3.54 17.12
C LYS A 88 -6.09 2.46 17.81
N TYR A 89 -4.99 2.02 17.20
CA TYR A 89 -4.12 0.99 17.73
C TYR A 89 -3.12 1.55 18.74
N ARG A 90 -2.71 0.70 19.68
CA ARG A 90 -1.60 0.96 20.60
C ARG A 90 -0.58 -0.17 20.42
N PRO A 91 0.69 0.15 20.07
CA PRO A 91 1.72 -0.86 19.91
C PRO A 91 1.84 -1.73 21.17
N ASP A 92 1.78 -3.05 20.98
CA ASP A 92 2.08 -4.03 22.02
C ASP A 92 3.43 -4.70 21.68
N PRO A 93 4.53 -4.28 22.34
CA PRO A 93 5.84 -4.86 22.08
C PRO A 93 5.93 -6.35 22.43
N LYS A 94 5.13 -6.84 23.39
CA LYS A 94 5.13 -8.26 23.76
C LYS A 94 4.49 -9.08 22.67
N LYS A 95 3.34 -8.64 22.14
CA LYS A 95 2.69 -9.25 20.97
C LYS A 95 3.61 -9.28 19.77
N ALA A 96 4.19 -8.12 19.40
CA ALA A 96 5.09 -8.00 18.27
C ALA A 96 6.32 -8.94 18.36
N ARG A 97 6.95 -9.03 19.54
CA ARG A 97 8.07 -9.96 19.76
C ARG A 97 7.64 -11.42 19.74
N SER A 98 6.47 -11.74 20.29
CA SER A 98 5.91 -13.09 20.24
C SER A 98 5.61 -13.53 18.81
N PHE A 99 5.05 -12.64 18.00
CA PHE A 99 4.79 -12.87 16.58
C PHE A 99 6.08 -13.26 15.84
N VAL A 100 7.16 -12.47 15.96
CA VAL A 100 8.42 -12.77 15.27
C VAL A 100 9.14 -13.99 15.83
N LYS A 101 9.04 -14.25 17.15
CA LYS A 101 9.58 -15.47 17.75
C LYS A 101 8.93 -16.73 17.18
N ASN A 102 7.64 -16.66 16.86
CA ASN A 102 6.85 -17.76 16.32
C ASN A 102 6.61 -17.60 14.80
N PHE A 103 7.44 -16.84 14.11
CA PHE A 103 7.28 -16.60 12.68
C PHE A 103 7.44 -17.92 11.90
N ASP A 104 6.38 -18.30 11.19
CA ASP A 104 6.34 -19.52 10.40
C ASP A 104 6.87 -19.24 8.98
N GLN A 105 8.15 -19.59 8.79
CA GLN A 105 8.87 -19.44 7.53
C GLN A 105 8.18 -20.19 6.39
N ILE A 106 7.72 -21.43 6.62
CA ILE A 106 7.10 -22.27 5.59
C ILE A 106 5.76 -21.68 5.17
N LYS A 107 4.96 -21.20 6.13
CA LYS A 107 3.69 -20.52 5.82
C LYS A 107 3.91 -19.24 5.01
N TRP A 108 4.96 -18.48 5.31
CA TRP A 108 5.32 -17.30 4.53
C TRP A 108 5.75 -17.66 3.10
N GLU A 109 6.64 -18.65 2.91
CA GLU A 109 7.07 -19.11 1.58
C GLU A 109 5.90 -19.63 0.74
N ASN A 110 4.97 -20.35 1.35
CA ASN A 110 3.74 -20.80 0.71
C ASN A 110 2.84 -19.64 0.28
N MET A 111 2.75 -18.57 1.10
CA MET A 111 2.02 -17.36 0.73
C MET A 111 2.66 -16.66 -0.46
N VAL A 112 3.98 -16.46 -0.44
CA VAL A 112 4.73 -15.85 -1.55
C VAL A 112 4.54 -16.65 -2.84
N THR A 113 4.67 -17.98 -2.76
CA THR A 113 4.46 -18.89 -3.90
C THR A 113 3.05 -18.82 -4.47
N ARG A 114 2.05 -18.77 -3.59
CA ARG A 114 0.65 -18.68 -4.01
C ARG A 114 0.34 -17.35 -4.71
N VAL A 115 0.91 -16.24 -4.24
CA VAL A 115 0.63 -14.88 -4.74
C VAL A 115 1.40 -14.55 -6.02
N TYR A 116 2.70 -14.86 -6.07
CA TYR A 116 3.57 -14.48 -7.20
C TYR A 116 3.83 -15.63 -8.19
N GLY A 117 3.41 -16.84 -7.83
CA GLY A 117 3.64 -18.04 -8.61
C GLY A 117 5.06 -18.58 -8.50
N HIS A 118 5.21 -19.88 -8.80
CA HIS A 118 6.48 -20.59 -8.69
C HIS A 118 7.65 -19.93 -9.44
N ARG A 119 7.39 -19.24 -10.56
CA ARG A 119 8.46 -18.63 -11.38
C ARG A 119 9.14 -17.44 -10.70
N ALA A 120 8.40 -16.65 -9.91
CA ALA A 120 8.93 -15.45 -9.26
C ALA A 120 9.19 -15.66 -7.77
N ALA A 121 8.53 -16.64 -7.15
CA ALA A 121 8.59 -16.87 -5.71
C ALA A 121 10.01 -17.17 -5.21
N ASP A 122 10.77 -18.02 -5.89
CA ASP A 122 12.14 -18.38 -5.48
C ASP A 122 13.04 -17.14 -5.38
N GLU A 123 12.99 -16.26 -6.39
CA GLU A 123 13.78 -15.02 -6.42
C GLU A 123 13.35 -14.04 -5.32
N ILE A 124 12.03 -13.91 -5.09
CA ILE A 124 11.48 -13.07 -4.02
C ILE A 124 11.92 -13.58 -2.66
N ILE A 125 11.82 -14.89 -2.42
CA ILE A 125 12.21 -15.54 -1.16
C ILE A 125 13.70 -15.39 -0.91
N ASN A 126 14.53 -15.66 -1.94
CA ASN A 126 15.99 -15.51 -1.85
C ASN A 126 16.40 -14.07 -1.58
N THR A 127 15.80 -13.11 -2.27
CA THR A 127 16.06 -11.68 -2.08
C THR A 127 15.66 -11.24 -0.67
N ALA A 128 14.45 -11.57 -0.22
CA ALA A 128 13.96 -11.23 1.11
C ALA A 128 14.81 -11.83 2.23
N THR A 129 15.31 -13.06 2.03
CA THR A 129 16.22 -13.74 2.95
C THR A 129 17.58 -13.05 3.00
N LYS A 130 18.17 -12.74 1.84
CA LYS A 130 19.47 -12.03 1.74
C LYS A 130 19.42 -10.65 2.39
N GLU A 131 18.30 -9.94 2.25
CA GLU A 131 18.08 -8.63 2.85
C GLU A 131 17.72 -8.69 4.35
N GLY A 132 17.37 -9.88 4.85
CA GLY A 132 16.98 -10.07 6.24
C GLY A 132 15.62 -9.46 6.57
N ARG A 133 14.68 -9.40 5.61
CA ARG A 133 13.36 -8.76 5.80
C ARG A 133 12.56 -9.33 6.99
N ASN A 134 12.77 -10.61 7.30
CA ASN A 134 12.14 -11.33 8.41
C ASN A 134 13.10 -11.58 9.59
N SER A 135 14.26 -10.90 9.62
CA SER A 135 15.26 -11.06 10.69
C SER A 135 14.73 -10.60 12.05
N PRO A 136 14.79 -11.44 13.11
CA PRO A 136 14.42 -11.03 14.46
C PRO A 136 15.24 -9.85 15.00
N ALA A 137 16.52 -9.76 14.63
CA ALA A 137 17.39 -8.67 15.06
C ALA A 137 16.98 -7.34 14.39
N GLN A 138 16.74 -7.35 13.07
CA GLN A 138 16.27 -6.14 12.38
C GLN A 138 14.86 -5.73 12.82
N HIS A 139 13.97 -6.70 13.04
CA HIS A 139 12.64 -6.46 13.62
C HIS A 139 12.73 -5.76 14.97
N ALA A 140 13.58 -6.24 15.89
CA ALA A 140 13.73 -5.63 17.21
C ALA A 140 14.15 -4.16 17.12
N ASN A 141 15.04 -3.81 16.18
CA ASN A 141 15.46 -2.44 15.93
C ASN A 141 14.30 -1.57 15.43
N ARG A 142 13.54 -2.05 14.44
CA ARG A 142 12.39 -1.32 13.89
C ARG A 142 11.28 -1.16 14.92
N LEU A 143 10.94 -2.22 15.66
CA LEU A 143 9.94 -2.19 16.73
C LEU A 143 10.31 -1.16 17.80
N ASN A 144 11.58 -1.06 18.19
CA ASN A 144 12.01 -0.05 19.16
C ASN A 144 11.77 1.38 18.62
N ILE A 145 12.05 1.64 17.35
CA ILE A 145 11.76 2.94 16.72
C ILE A 145 10.26 3.19 16.70
N ILE A 146 9.46 2.22 16.23
CA ILE A 146 7.99 2.33 16.13
C ILE A 146 7.38 2.68 17.48
N VAL A 147 7.76 1.98 18.55
CA VAL A 147 7.20 2.19 19.89
C VAL A 147 7.60 3.56 20.46
N ASN A 148 8.87 3.96 20.30
CA ASN A 148 9.36 5.23 20.83
C ASN A 148 8.88 6.45 20.02
N ARG A 149 8.45 6.25 18.78
CA ARG A 149 8.03 7.31 17.85
C ARG A 149 6.57 7.16 17.41
N TRP A 150 5.78 6.39 18.16
CA TRP A 150 4.40 6.07 17.75
C TRP A 150 3.54 7.33 17.63
N ASP A 151 3.63 8.22 18.61
CA ASP A 151 2.86 9.47 18.60
C ASP A 151 3.27 10.38 17.44
N ASP A 152 4.57 10.45 17.12
CA ASP A 152 5.05 11.21 15.94
C ASP A 152 4.56 10.60 14.63
N ILE A 153 4.51 9.27 14.52
CA ILE A 153 3.94 8.58 13.36
C ILE A 153 2.45 8.95 13.24
N LEU A 154 1.69 8.90 14.33
CA LEU A 154 0.28 9.26 14.34
C LEU A 154 0.06 10.73 14.00
N GLN A 155 0.92 11.64 14.48
CA GLN A 155 0.86 13.05 14.14
C GLN A 155 1.04 13.28 12.63
N ILE A 156 2.09 12.70 12.02
CA ILE A 156 2.33 12.81 10.57
C ILE A 156 1.13 12.26 9.79
N VAL A 157 0.58 11.12 10.22
CA VAL A 157 -0.56 10.49 9.56
C VAL A 157 -1.80 11.38 9.64
N GLU A 158 -2.04 12.06 10.75
CA GLU A 158 -3.17 12.97 10.92
C GLU A 158 -2.99 14.27 10.10
N GLU A 159 -1.76 14.74 9.94
CA GLU A 159 -1.44 15.95 9.16
C GLU A 159 -1.46 15.70 7.65
N GLU A 160 -1.01 14.53 7.19
CA GLU A 160 -0.70 14.28 5.78
C GLU A 160 -1.71 13.38 5.05
N LEU A 161 -2.43 12.48 5.75
CA LEU A 161 -3.39 11.61 5.06
C LEU A 161 -4.70 12.35 4.77
N PRO A 162 -5.30 12.13 3.58
CA PRO A 162 -6.63 12.65 3.28
C PRO A 162 -7.71 11.95 4.11
N VAL A 163 -8.84 12.63 4.26
CA VAL A 163 -10.05 12.08 4.89
C VAL A 163 -10.64 11.00 3.97
N TYR A 164 -11.02 9.85 4.54
CA TYR A 164 -11.53 8.71 3.78
C TYR A 164 -12.82 9.06 3.02
N GLU A 165 -13.73 9.77 3.67
CA GLU A 165 -15.02 10.16 3.13
C GLU A 165 -14.86 11.11 1.93
N ASP A 166 -13.88 12.01 1.98
CA ASP A 166 -13.55 12.91 0.87
C ASP A 166 -13.00 12.11 -0.33
N LEU A 167 -12.09 11.16 -0.09
CA LEU A 167 -11.60 10.26 -1.13
C LEU A 167 -12.72 9.46 -1.77
N LEU A 168 -13.58 8.83 -0.95
CA LEU A 168 -14.70 8.04 -1.43
C LEU A 168 -15.67 8.89 -2.27
N SER A 169 -15.94 10.11 -1.82
CA SER A 169 -16.79 11.07 -2.55
C SER A 169 -16.19 11.43 -3.91
N ILE A 170 -14.89 11.73 -3.98
CA ILE A 170 -14.18 12.01 -5.24
C ILE A 170 -14.24 10.78 -6.15
N MET A 171 -13.91 9.60 -5.65
CA MET A 171 -13.93 8.37 -6.46
C MET A 171 -15.33 8.08 -7.03
N LYS A 172 -16.38 8.21 -6.21
CA LYS A 172 -17.79 8.08 -6.66
C LYS A 172 -18.14 9.09 -7.74
N LYS A 173 -17.73 10.36 -7.57
CA LYS A 173 -18.01 11.45 -8.52
C LYS A 173 -17.43 11.17 -9.90
N PHE A 174 -16.21 10.63 -9.97
CA PHE A 174 -15.54 10.31 -11.23
C PHE A 174 -15.82 8.89 -11.73
N SER A 175 -16.78 8.18 -11.13
CA SER A 175 -17.10 6.78 -11.47
C SER A 175 -15.87 5.87 -11.45
N LEU A 176 -14.94 6.10 -10.52
CA LEU A 176 -13.77 5.25 -10.34
C LEU A 176 -14.16 3.93 -9.66
N PRO A 177 -13.51 2.81 -10.00
CA PRO A 177 -13.69 1.54 -9.31
C PRO A 177 -13.53 1.64 -7.80
N LEU A 178 -14.49 1.08 -7.06
CA LEU A 178 -14.52 1.08 -5.60
C LEU A 178 -14.28 -0.32 -5.02
N THR A 179 -14.34 -1.35 -5.84
CA THR A 179 -14.20 -2.75 -5.43
C THR A 179 -13.11 -3.45 -6.25
N PRO A 180 -12.51 -4.53 -5.74
CA PRO A 180 -11.51 -5.25 -6.52
C PRO A 180 -12.13 -5.88 -7.78
N HIS A 181 -13.40 -6.28 -7.71
CA HIS A 181 -14.16 -6.85 -8.82
C HIS A 181 -14.23 -5.93 -10.04
N GLU A 182 -14.36 -4.62 -9.83
CA GLU A 182 -14.41 -3.62 -10.91
C GLU A 182 -13.07 -3.44 -11.63
N ILE A 183 -11.94 -3.86 -11.03
CA ILE A 183 -10.61 -3.88 -11.66
C ILE A 183 -10.17 -5.29 -12.09
N GLY A 184 -11.10 -6.26 -12.09
CA GLY A 184 -10.83 -7.64 -12.49
C GLY A 184 -10.11 -8.49 -11.43
N MET A 185 -10.08 -8.03 -10.17
CA MET A 185 -9.57 -8.74 -9.00
C MET A 185 -10.72 -9.31 -8.17
N ASN A 186 -10.47 -10.30 -7.33
CA ASN A 186 -11.45 -10.71 -6.31
C ASN A 186 -11.00 -10.25 -4.91
N ASP A 187 -11.84 -10.46 -3.90
CA ASP A 187 -11.53 -10.06 -2.52
C ASP A 187 -10.26 -10.74 -1.96
N GLN A 188 -10.01 -12.00 -2.33
CA GLN A 188 -8.79 -12.71 -1.94
C GLN A 188 -7.55 -12.07 -2.58
N ASP A 189 -7.63 -11.63 -3.83
CA ASP A 189 -6.54 -10.91 -4.51
C ASP A 189 -6.24 -9.56 -3.83
N ALA A 190 -7.27 -8.87 -3.37
CA ALA A 190 -7.11 -7.63 -2.61
C ALA A 190 -6.43 -7.88 -1.26
N TYR A 191 -6.88 -8.88 -0.51
CA TYR A 191 -6.27 -9.27 0.76
C TYR A 191 -4.82 -9.74 0.58
N ASP A 192 -4.57 -10.57 -0.42
CA ASP A 192 -3.23 -11.05 -0.77
C ASP A 192 -2.28 -9.93 -1.17
N ALA A 193 -2.79 -8.90 -1.87
CA ALA A 193 -2.00 -7.74 -2.21
C ALA A 193 -1.52 -6.98 -0.96
N LEU A 194 -2.35 -6.87 0.08
CA LEU A 194 -1.91 -6.34 1.38
C LEU A 194 -0.81 -7.22 2.00
N LEU A 195 -1.03 -8.53 2.08
CA LEU A 195 -0.08 -9.45 2.72
C LEU A 195 1.27 -9.51 1.99
N ALA A 196 1.25 -9.49 0.66
CA ALA A 196 2.41 -9.66 -0.18
C ALA A 196 3.10 -8.34 -0.54
N SER A 197 2.46 -7.18 -0.32
CA SER A 197 3.00 -5.86 -0.67
C SER A 197 4.43 -5.62 -0.16
N ARG A 198 4.77 -6.08 1.05
CA ARG A 198 6.14 -5.93 1.59
C ARG A 198 7.20 -6.77 0.87
N GLU A 199 6.78 -7.70 0.02
CA GLU A 199 7.66 -8.67 -0.64
C GLU A 199 8.13 -8.25 -2.03
N VAL A 200 7.47 -7.26 -2.66
CA VAL A 200 7.83 -6.80 -4.01
C VAL A 200 9.24 -6.16 -4.03
N ARG A 201 9.59 -5.35 -3.02
CA ARG A 201 10.89 -4.67 -2.89
C ARG A 201 11.24 -4.43 -1.43
N ASN A 202 12.52 -4.20 -1.14
CA ASN A 202 12.99 -3.79 0.18
C ASN A 202 12.63 -2.33 0.49
N LYS A 203 11.33 -2.05 0.62
CA LYS A 203 10.78 -0.75 0.96
C LYS A 203 9.89 -0.91 2.18
N TYR A 204 10.13 -0.06 3.17
CA TYR A 204 9.28 -0.02 4.35
C TYR A 204 7.97 0.71 4.02
N VAL A 205 6.87 -0.04 3.94
CA VAL A 205 5.51 0.46 3.68
C VAL A 205 4.59 0.08 4.85
N THR A 206 3.33 0.50 4.83
CA THR A 206 2.38 0.25 5.94
C THR A 206 2.24 -1.23 6.29
N SER A 207 2.28 -2.16 5.33
CA SER A 207 2.27 -3.60 5.61
C SER A 207 3.52 -4.07 6.36
N SER A 208 4.69 -3.45 6.13
CA SER A 208 5.91 -3.69 6.91
C SER A 208 5.74 -3.24 8.36
N LEU A 209 5.11 -2.07 8.60
CA LEU A 209 4.75 -1.59 9.93
C LEU A 209 3.80 -2.56 10.64
N MET A 210 2.74 -3.00 9.95
CA MET A 210 1.80 -3.96 10.50
C MET A 210 2.44 -5.32 10.81
N TRP A 211 3.40 -5.76 9.98
CA TRP A 211 4.18 -6.97 10.23
C TRP A 211 5.05 -6.80 11.48
N ASP A 212 5.76 -5.68 11.61
CA ASP A 212 6.59 -5.41 12.79
C ASP A 212 5.75 -5.27 14.08
N LEU A 213 4.50 -4.80 13.98
CA LEU A 213 3.53 -4.75 15.08
C LEU A 213 2.87 -6.11 15.38
N GLY A 214 3.07 -7.12 14.53
CA GLY A 214 2.46 -8.45 14.66
C GLY A 214 0.96 -8.48 14.40
N ILE A 215 0.46 -7.60 13.52
CA ILE A 215 -0.98 -7.47 13.21
C ILE A 215 -1.31 -7.64 11.73
N LEU A 216 -0.32 -7.78 10.84
CA LEU A 216 -0.55 -7.88 9.39
C LEU A 216 -1.53 -8.98 9.01
N TYR A 217 -1.46 -10.13 9.68
CA TYR A 217 -2.32 -11.30 9.40
C TYR A 217 -3.59 -11.36 10.25
N GLU A 218 -3.81 -10.37 11.12
CA GLU A 218 -4.95 -10.32 12.04
C GLU A 218 -5.88 -9.14 11.78
N ILE A 219 -5.43 -8.13 11.04
CA ILE A 219 -6.27 -7.00 10.71
C ILE A 219 -7.42 -7.46 9.84
N GLU A 220 -8.63 -7.01 10.16
CA GLU A 220 -9.75 -7.12 9.25
C GLU A 220 -9.45 -6.28 8.00
N PHE A 221 -9.48 -6.92 6.84
CA PHE A 221 -9.23 -6.25 5.57
C PHE A 221 -10.28 -5.16 5.32
N PRO A 222 -9.91 -4.03 4.69
CA PRO A 222 -10.86 -3.02 4.27
C PRO A 222 -11.98 -3.59 3.41
N HIS A 223 -13.21 -3.15 3.68
CA HIS A 223 -14.37 -3.46 2.85
C HIS A 223 -15.06 -2.14 2.56
N VAL A 224 -15.15 -1.77 1.29
CA VAL A 224 -15.82 -0.50 0.93
C VAL A 224 -17.30 -0.61 1.29
N PRO A 225 -17.82 0.23 2.18
CA PRO A 225 -19.23 0.22 2.52
C PRO A 225 -20.05 0.69 1.32
N PHE A 226 -21.02 -0.13 0.93
CA PHE A 226 -21.99 0.19 -0.13
C PHE A 226 -22.97 1.27 0.34
#